data_AF-A0A9Q3YG70-F1
#
_entry.id   AF-A0A9Q3YG70-F1
#
_cell.length_a   1.000
_cell.length_b   1.000
_cell.length_c   1.000
_cell.angle_alpha   90.00
_cell.angle_beta   90.00
_cell.angle_gamma   90.00
#
_symmetry.space_group_name_H-M   'P 1'
#
loop_
_entity.id
_entity.type
_entity.pdbx_description
1 polymer ?
#
loop_
_entity_poly.entity_id
_entity_poly.type
_entity_poly.pdbx_seq_one_letter_code
_entity_poly.pdbx_strand_id
1 'polypeptide(L)'
;MTQSNQEALTVHNVSPQKLKQAVENGQIGDHEAVSEISKLLLQHYSEGPDSILNYLLIRESILSIHGQTRNDLASSYAIELLEKAKRNELQLTFNDQSRFSALQFELPRKD
;
A
#
# COMPACT_ATOMS: atom_id res chain seq x y z
N MET A 1 -2.95 30.77 19.64
CA MET A 1 -2.90 30.19 18.28
C MET A 1 -2.44 28.75 18.43
N THR A 2 -3.36 27.79 18.38
CA THR A 2 -3.02 26.37 18.40
C THR A 2 -2.48 26.00 17.03
N GLN A 3 -1.16 25.93 16.89
CA GLN A 3 -0.56 25.22 15.77
C GLN A 3 -1.07 23.79 15.85
N SER A 4 -1.94 23.42 14.92
CA SER A 4 -2.27 22.03 14.68
C SER A 4 -0.97 21.37 14.25
N ASN A 5 -0.30 20.67 15.16
CA ASN A 5 0.76 19.73 14.83
C ASN A 5 0.08 18.62 14.01
N GLN A 6 -0.07 18.85 12.71
CA GLN A 6 -0.48 17.81 11.78
C GLN A 6 0.72 16.89 11.60
N GLU A 7 0.75 15.81 12.39
CA GLU A 7 1.69 14.72 12.18
C GLU A 7 1.56 14.20 10.75
N ALA A 8 2.69 13.90 10.10
CA ALA A 8 2.68 13.29 8.79
C ALA A 8 1.91 11.96 8.83
N LEU A 9 1.13 11.68 7.80
CA LEU A 9 0.44 10.40 7.68
C LEU A 9 1.48 9.29 7.46
N THR A 10 1.39 8.23 8.24
CA THR A 10 2.26 7.05 8.20
C THR A 10 1.42 5.78 8.24
N VAL A 11 2.02 4.64 7.91
CA VAL A 11 1.39 3.32 8.07
C VAL A 11 0.88 3.09 9.51
N HIS A 12 1.56 3.64 10.52
CA HIS A 12 1.21 3.42 11.93
C HIS A 12 0.08 4.32 12.44
N ASN A 13 -0.12 5.53 11.89
CA ASN A 13 -1.20 6.44 12.32
C ASN A 13 -2.42 6.49 11.38
N VAL A 14 -2.32 5.99 10.15
CA VAL A 14 -3.48 5.85 9.24
C VAL A 14 -4.46 4.80 9.76
N SER A 15 -5.77 5.01 9.52
CA SER A 15 -6.83 4.04 9.81
C SER A 15 -7.29 3.35 8.53
N PRO A 16 -6.96 2.06 8.33
CA PRO A 16 -7.43 1.27 7.19
C PRO A 16 -8.95 1.22 7.09
N GLN A 17 -9.65 1.16 8.22
CA GLN A 17 -11.11 1.12 8.27
C GLN A 17 -11.74 2.43 7.76
N LYS A 18 -11.19 3.59 8.14
CA LYS A 18 -11.66 4.88 7.62
C LYS A 18 -11.38 5.02 6.13
N LEU A 19 -10.23 4.54 5.66
CA LEU A 19 -9.89 4.54 4.24
C LEU A 19 -10.85 3.65 3.44
N LYS A 20 -11.15 2.45 3.95
CA LYS A 20 -12.14 1.54 3.38
C LYS A 20 -13.51 2.20 3.27
N GLN A 21 -14.00 2.79 4.36
CA GLN A 21 -15.27 3.52 4.37
C GLN A 21 -15.29 4.68 3.38
N ALA A 22 -14.19 5.43 3.24
CA ALA A 22 -14.09 6.53 2.30
C ALA A 22 -14.19 6.04 0.84
N VAL A 23 -13.57 4.91 0.51
CA VAL A 23 -13.69 4.28 -0.82
C VAL A 23 -15.11 3.75 -1.05
N GLU A 24 -15.68 3.01 -0.09
CA GLU A 24 -17.03 2.44 -0.19
C GLU A 24 -18.11 3.53 -0.36
N ASN A 25 -17.92 4.69 0.28
CA ASN A 25 -18.81 5.85 0.16
C ASN A 25 -18.52 6.72 -1.07
N GLY A 26 -17.53 6.36 -1.90
CA GLY A 26 -17.15 7.11 -3.10
C GLY A 26 -16.49 8.46 -2.82
N GLN A 27 -16.00 8.69 -1.60
CA GLN A 27 -15.28 9.91 -1.22
C GLN A 27 -13.86 9.95 -1.78
N ILE A 28 -13.28 8.76 -2.00
CA ILE A 28 -11.96 8.56 -2.63
C ILE A 28 -12.13 7.50 -3.72
N GLY A 29 -11.56 7.75 -4.90
CA GLY A 29 -11.62 6.79 -5.99
C GLY A 29 -10.72 5.56 -5.75
N ASP A 30 -11.06 4.42 -6.35
CA ASP A 30 -10.29 3.17 -6.20
C ASP A 30 -8.79 3.35 -6.52
N HIS A 31 -8.49 3.94 -7.67
CA HIS A 31 -7.11 4.23 -8.09
C HIS A 31 -6.40 5.27 -7.22
N GLU A 32 -7.16 6.21 -6.65
CA GLU A 32 -6.62 7.24 -5.75
C GLU A 32 -6.20 6.59 -4.43
N ALA A 33 -7.05 5.73 -3.86
CA ALA A 33 -6.73 4.97 -2.66
C ALA A 33 -5.48 4.08 -2.85
N VAL A 34 -5.37 3.36 -3.98
CA VAL A 34 -4.16 2.58 -4.31
C VAL A 34 -2.91 3.47 -4.34
N SER A 35 -3.03 4.68 -4.91
CA SER A 35 -1.91 5.61 -5.04
C SER A 35 -1.46 6.15 -3.69
N GLU A 36 -2.39 6.55 -2.82
CA GLU A 36 -2.06 7.02 -1.46
C GLU A 36 -1.46 5.90 -0.60
N ILE A 37 -2.00 4.69 -0.68
CA ILE A 37 -1.45 3.53 0.04
C ILE A 37 -0.03 3.21 -0.45
N SER A 38 0.22 3.29 -1.75
CA SER A 38 1.56 3.04 -2.31
C SER A 38 2.60 4.01 -1.76
N LYS A 39 2.24 5.28 -1.53
CA LYS A 39 3.12 6.27 -0.89
C LYS A 39 3.41 5.91 0.57
N LEU A 40 2.39 5.49 1.31
CA LEU A 40 2.56 5.08 2.71
C LEU A 40 3.47 3.84 2.82
N LEU A 41 3.30 2.86 1.93
CA LEU A 41 4.17 1.68 1.88
C LEU A 41 5.60 2.06 1.48
N LEU A 42 5.79 2.97 0.51
CA LEU A 42 7.11 3.47 0.14
C LEU A 42 7.82 4.09 1.36
N GLN A 43 7.14 4.98 2.07
CA GLN A 43 7.66 5.63 3.28
C GLN A 43 8.02 4.62 4.38
N HIS A 44 7.27 3.51 4.48
CA HIS A 44 7.50 2.51 5.51
C HIS A 44 8.68 1.57 5.21
N TYR A 45 8.94 1.25 3.94
CA TYR A 45 9.98 0.28 3.55
C TYR A 45 11.24 0.90 2.94
N SER A 46 11.26 2.22 2.70
CA SER A 46 12.41 2.92 2.15
C SER A 46 12.75 4.13 3.02
N GLU A 47 13.92 4.11 3.66
CA GLU A 47 14.54 5.30 4.26
C GLU A 47 15.25 6.18 3.22
N GLY A 48 15.25 5.75 1.94
CA GLY A 48 15.87 6.46 0.82
C GLY A 48 14.93 7.45 0.12
N PRO A 49 15.49 8.43 -0.61
CA PRO A 49 14.73 9.51 -1.24
C PRO A 49 13.62 8.94 -2.11
N ASP A 50 12.46 9.60 -2.10
CA ASP A 50 11.25 9.35 -2.90
C ASP A 50 11.59 8.99 -4.36
N SER A 51 11.98 7.74 -4.58
CA SER A 51 12.29 7.24 -5.90
C SER A 51 10.96 6.99 -6.57
N ILE A 52 10.62 7.85 -7.53
CA ILE A 52 9.43 7.70 -8.37
C ILE A 52 9.33 6.26 -8.93
N LEU A 53 10.48 5.63 -9.20
CA LEU A 53 10.54 4.23 -9.62
C LEU A 53 10.05 3.27 -8.54
N ASN A 54 10.42 3.45 -7.28
CA ASN A 54 9.96 2.59 -6.18
C ASN A 54 8.46 2.76 -5.94
N TYR A 55 7.95 4.00 -6.00
CA TYR A 55 6.51 4.26 -5.95
C TYR A 55 5.77 3.54 -7.08
N LEU A 56 6.26 3.66 -8.32
CA LEU A 56 5.66 3.00 -9.49
C LEU A 56 5.72 1.48 -9.35
N LEU A 57 6.85 0.92 -8.89
CA LEU A 57 6.98 -0.52 -8.66
C LEU A 57 5.96 -1.03 -7.64
N ILE A 58 5.79 -0.33 -6.50
CA ILE A 58 4.79 -0.71 -5.50
C ILE A 58 3.38 -0.65 -6.11
N ARG A 59 3.03 0.48 -6.72
CA ARG A 59 1.68 0.70 -7.28
C ARG A 59 1.33 -0.32 -8.35
N GLU A 60 2.21 -0.54 -9.32
CA GLU A 60 1.99 -1.49 -10.41
C GLU A 60 1.94 -2.94 -9.90
N SER A 61 2.68 -3.26 -8.83
CA SER A 61 2.59 -4.59 -8.21
C SER A 61 1.24 -4.84 -7.56
N ILE A 62 0.69 -3.85 -6.86
CA ILE A 62 -0.66 -3.93 -6.27
C ILE A 62 -1.67 -4.22 -7.38
N LEU A 63 -1.63 -3.42 -8.46
CA LEU A 63 -2.58 -3.55 -9.58
C LEU A 63 -2.41 -4.88 -10.33
N SER A 64 -1.17 -5.31 -10.59
CA SER A 64 -0.87 -6.55 -11.33
C SER A 64 -1.27 -7.80 -10.54
N ILE A 65 -0.99 -7.85 -9.24
CA ILE A 65 -1.36 -8.99 -8.39
C ILE A 65 -2.87 -9.01 -8.17
N HIS A 66 -3.49 -7.85 -7.93
CA HIS A 66 -4.94 -7.73 -7.84
C HIS A 66 -5.67 -8.20 -9.12
N GLY A 67 -5.18 -7.81 -10.29
CA GLY A 67 -5.77 -8.23 -11.57
C GLY A 67 -5.82 -9.75 -11.78
N GLN A 68 -5.02 -10.51 -11.02
CA GLN A 68 -5.01 -11.98 -11.03
C GLN A 68 -6.06 -12.58 -10.08
N THR A 69 -6.49 -11.88 -9.03
CA THR A 69 -7.42 -12.39 -8.00
C THR A 69 -8.91 -12.12 -8.33
N ARG A 70 -9.19 -11.29 -9.34
CA ARG A 70 -10.46 -11.14 -10.09
C ARG A 70 -11.78 -10.83 -9.34
N ASN A 71 -11.80 -10.51 -8.05
CA ASN A 71 -13.07 -10.44 -7.30
C ASN A 71 -13.31 -9.20 -6.42
N ASP A 72 -12.49 -8.16 -6.46
CA ASP A 72 -12.69 -6.98 -5.60
C ASP A 72 -12.21 -5.66 -6.24
N LEU A 73 -12.37 -4.53 -5.54
CA LEU A 73 -11.69 -3.27 -5.87
C LEU A 73 -10.18 -3.39 -5.64
N ALA A 74 -9.35 -2.71 -6.44
CA ALA A 74 -7.90 -2.75 -6.27
C ALA A 74 -7.47 -2.16 -4.91
N SER A 75 -8.21 -1.16 -4.44
CA SER A 75 -8.09 -0.57 -3.12
C SER A 75 -8.35 -1.57 -1.99
N SER A 76 -9.23 -2.55 -2.14
CA SER A 76 -9.45 -3.59 -1.11
C SER A 76 -8.16 -4.36 -0.85
N TYR A 77 -7.47 -4.77 -1.92
CA TYR A 77 -6.18 -5.45 -1.80
C TYR A 77 -5.10 -4.51 -1.23
N ALA A 78 -5.04 -3.26 -1.69
CA ALA A 78 -4.12 -2.28 -1.14
C ALA A 78 -4.34 -2.03 0.36
N ILE A 79 -5.60 -1.94 0.80
CA ILE A 79 -5.99 -1.76 2.21
C ILE A 79 -5.55 -2.99 3.03
N GLU A 80 -5.69 -4.20 2.50
CA GLU A 80 -5.18 -5.42 3.15
C GLU A 80 -3.66 -5.36 3.34
N LEU A 81 -2.91 -4.95 2.32
CA LEU A 81 -1.46 -4.76 2.43
C LEU A 81 -1.10 -3.70 3.47
N LEU A 82 -1.85 -2.59 3.53
CA LEU A 82 -1.66 -1.55 4.55
C LEU A 82 -1.91 -2.10 5.95
N GLU A 83 -2.96 -2.91 6.16
CA GLU A 83 -3.23 -3.55 7.45
C GLU A 83 -2.09 -4.48 7.87
N LYS A 84 -1.54 -5.26 6.93
CA LYS A 84 -0.41 -6.16 7.18
C LYS A 84 0.86 -5.38 7.50
N ALA A 85 1.17 -4.34 6.73
CA ALA A 85 2.30 -3.45 7.01
C ALA A 85 2.19 -2.82 8.41
N LYS A 86 1.00 -2.37 8.81
CA LYS A 86 0.75 -1.82 10.15
C LYS A 86 1.07 -2.81 11.28
N ARG A 87 0.90 -4.11 11.03
CA ARG A 87 1.19 -5.21 11.98
C ARG A 87 2.62 -5.76 11.84
N ASN A 88 3.46 -5.18 10.97
CA ASN A 88 4.76 -5.71 10.57
C ASN A 88 4.66 -7.15 10.00
N GLU A 89 3.55 -7.47 9.34
CA GLU A 89 3.24 -8.76 8.69
C GLU A 89 3.40 -8.70 7.17
N LEU A 90 3.99 -7.63 6.64
CA LEU A 90 4.24 -7.49 5.22
C LEU A 90 5.75 -7.38 4.98
N GLN A 91 6.23 -8.08 3.97
CA GLN A 91 7.60 -7.99 3.49
C GLN A 91 7.58 -7.68 1.99
N LEU A 92 8.43 -6.75 1.56
CA LEU A 92 8.65 -6.46 0.15
C LEU A 92 9.92 -7.18 -0.32
N THR A 93 9.78 -8.02 -1.33
CA THR A 93 10.91 -8.70 -1.98
C THR A 93 10.95 -8.35 -3.47
N PHE A 94 12.15 -8.35 -4.05
CA PHE A 94 12.36 -8.10 -5.47
C PHE A 94 12.72 -9.41 -6.17
N ASN A 95 12.00 -9.76 -7.23
CA ASN A 95 12.18 -10.93 -8.07
C ASN A 95 12.15 -10.52 -9.55
N ASP A 96 13.33 -10.37 -10.15
CA ASP A 96 13.52 -9.99 -11.55
C ASP A 96 13.02 -11.04 -12.55
N GLN A 97 12.76 -12.28 -12.10
CA GLN A 97 12.22 -13.36 -12.93
C GLN A 97 10.69 -13.46 -12.87
N SER A 98 10.03 -12.64 -12.05
CA SER A 98 8.59 -12.65 -11.94
C SER A 98 7.94 -12.26 -13.27
N ARG A 99 7.01 -13.10 -13.73
CA ARG A 99 6.27 -12.85 -15.00
C ARG A 99 5.23 -11.75 -14.89
N PHE A 100 4.91 -11.30 -13.67
CA PHE A 100 3.77 -10.43 -13.40
C PHE A 100 4.16 -9.10 -12.76
N SER A 101 5.04 -9.14 -11.76
CA SER A 101 5.61 -7.93 -11.15
C SER A 101 6.94 -8.21 -10.49
N ALA A 102 7.92 -7.35 -10.69
CA ALA A 102 9.23 -7.52 -10.08
C ALA A 102 9.19 -7.36 -8.55
N LEU A 103 8.26 -6.58 -7.99
CA LEU A 103 8.09 -6.48 -6.54
C LEU A 103 6.98 -7.44 -6.07
N GLN A 104 7.26 -8.18 -5.00
CA GLN A 104 6.36 -9.15 -4.39
C GLN A 104 5.98 -8.72 -2.97
N PHE A 105 4.75 -9.03 -2.58
CA PHE A 105 4.21 -8.80 -1.23
C PHE A 105 4.14 -10.14 -0.51
N GLU A 106 5.07 -10.41 0.40
CA GLU A 106 5.13 -11.66 1.14
C GLU A 106 4.59 -11.48 2.56
N LEU A 107 3.97 -12.53 3.09
CA LEU A 107 3.69 -12.64 4.53
C LEU A 107 4.90 -13.30 5.17
N PRO A 108 5.40 -12.80 6.33
CA PRO A 108 6.48 -13.44 7.03
C PRO A 108 6.08 -14.90 7.32
N ARG A 109 6.94 -15.83 6.90
CA ARG A 109 6.76 -17.24 7.24
C ARG A 109 6.84 -17.34 8.76
N LYS A 110 5.82 -17.92 9.39
CA LYS A 110 5.93 -18.34 10.79
C LYS A 110 6.90 -19.52 10.80
N ASP A 111 8.12 -19.28 11.26
CA ASP A 111 9.03 -20.35 11.68
C ASP A 111 8.50 -21.05 12.95
#